data_AF-A0A2V6UHP0-F1
#
_entry.id   AF-A0A2V6UHP0-F1
#
_cell.length_a   1.000
_cell.length_b   1.000
_cell.length_c   1.000
_cell.angle_alpha   90.00
_cell.angle_beta   90.00
_cell.angle_gamma   90.00
#
_symmetry.space_group_name_H-M   'P 1'
#
loop_
_entity.id
_entity.type
_entity.pdbx_description
1 polymer ?
#
loop_
_entity_poly.entity_id
_entity_poly.type
_entity_poly.pdbx_seq_one_letter_code
_entity_poly.pdbx_strand_id
1 'polypeptide(L)'
;MSEPSGLARLALLPLARMSALGIPYAQLMRAAGLDERQLRNPDARIPLAAVARLWKAITVQATEPTIGLRLGADCRVRDLGLVGCVMAYSTTVSAALERLARYGRIVSDALVVSLARDAEATWVRVDSQPALRSLRPAVDSRLAVLLATLREIAAAPLAPLVVQFP
;
A
#
# COMPACT_ATOMS: atom_id res chain seq x y z
N MET A 1 -16.63 -15.41 11.77
CA MET A 1 -15.76 -14.78 10.75
C MET A 1 -14.43 -14.46 11.40
N SER A 2 -13.30 -14.83 10.80
CA SER A 2 -11.97 -14.43 11.28
C SER A 2 -11.78 -12.92 11.13
N GLU A 3 -10.99 -12.30 12.03
CA GLU A 3 -10.63 -10.89 11.91
C GLU A 3 -9.90 -10.61 10.58
N PRO A 4 -10.25 -9.55 9.82
CA PRO A 4 -9.53 -9.18 8.61
C PRO A 4 -8.06 -8.89 8.90
N SER A 5 -7.17 -9.42 8.07
CA SER A 5 -5.72 -9.29 8.24
C SER A 5 -5.01 -8.87 6.95
N GLY A 6 -3.74 -8.54 7.08
CA GLY A 6 -2.83 -8.26 5.96
C GLY A 6 -1.41 -8.65 6.32
N LEU A 7 -0.53 -8.68 5.33
CA LEU A 7 0.89 -8.96 5.55
C LEU A 7 1.52 -7.83 6.37
N ALA A 8 2.49 -8.17 7.23
CA ALA A 8 3.28 -7.22 8.01
C ALA A 8 3.93 -6.13 7.14
N ARG A 9 4.24 -6.46 5.87
CA ARG A 9 4.68 -5.51 4.82
C ARG A 9 3.88 -4.22 4.74
N LEU A 10 2.57 -4.26 5.02
CA LEU A 10 1.71 -3.07 5.00
C LEU A 10 2.12 -2.01 6.04
N ALA A 11 2.80 -2.42 7.11
CA ALA A 11 3.28 -1.55 8.17
C ALA A 11 4.75 -1.16 7.99
N LEU A 12 5.58 -2.02 7.38
CA LEU A 12 7.03 -1.85 7.31
C LEU A 12 7.46 -0.56 6.61
N LEU A 13 6.94 -0.30 5.40
CA LEU A 13 7.31 0.89 4.64
C LEU A 13 6.90 2.18 5.37
N PRO A 14 5.63 2.37 5.81
CA PRO A 14 5.24 3.56 6.56
C PRO A 14 6.05 3.74 7.85
N LEU A 15 6.30 2.67 8.60
CA LEU A 15 7.09 2.73 9.84
C LEU A 15 8.52 3.21 9.59
N ALA A 16 9.23 2.58 8.64
CA ALA A 16 10.61 2.92 8.32
C ALA A 16 10.73 4.37 7.85
N ARG A 17 9.80 4.82 7.01
CA ARG A 17 9.82 6.17 6.42
C ARG A 17 9.45 7.25 7.42
N MET A 18 8.43 7.02 8.25
CA MET A 18 8.09 7.96 9.32
C MET A 18 9.22 8.07 10.35
N SER A 19 9.92 6.97 10.62
CA SER A 19 11.13 7.00 11.47
C SER A 19 12.26 7.80 10.84
N ALA A 20 12.46 7.70 9.53
CA ALA A 20 13.43 8.53 8.82
C ALA A 20 13.07 10.03 8.82
N LEU A 21 11.79 10.36 9.01
CA LEU A 21 11.29 11.73 9.17
C LEU A 21 11.32 12.21 10.64
N GLY A 22 11.92 11.44 11.55
CA GLY A 22 12.12 11.83 12.95
C GLY A 22 11.00 11.44 13.90
N ILE A 23 9.95 10.73 13.44
CA ILE A 23 8.93 10.20 14.35
C ILE A 23 9.42 8.88 14.96
N PRO A 24 9.56 8.75 16.29
CA PRO A 24 10.15 7.56 16.90
C PRO A 24 9.44 6.27 16.50
N TYR A 25 10.17 5.29 15.95
CA TYR A 25 9.63 3.99 15.55
C TYR A 25 8.82 3.31 16.68
N ALA A 26 9.35 3.32 17.90
CA ALA A 26 8.67 2.76 19.08
C ALA A 26 7.36 3.47 19.43
N GLN A 27 7.21 4.76 19.11
CA GLN A 27 5.96 5.48 19.30
C GLN A 27 4.91 5.02 18.30
N LEU A 28 5.28 4.83 17.03
CA LEU A 28 4.38 4.32 15.98
C LEU A 28 3.97 2.87 16.24
N MET A 29 4.91 2.01 16.65
CA MET A 29 4.63 0.62 17.03
C MET A 29 3.62 0.52 18.17
N ARG A 30 3.82 1.32 19.24
CA ARG A 30 2.88 1.39 20.37
C ARG A 30 1.51 1.90 19.94
N ALA A 31 1.45 2.96 19.12
CA ALA A 31 0.19 3.50 18.63
C ALA A 31 -0.57 2.50 17.74
N ALA A 32 0.15 1.73 16.93
CA ALA A 32 -0.40 0.66 16.11
C ALA A 32 -0.82 -0.58 16.93
N GLY A 33 -0.32 -0.72 18.16
CA GLY A 33 -0.48 -1.94 18.97
C GLY A 33 0.20 -3.13 18.31
N LEU A 34 1.39 -2.91 17.74
CA LEU A 34 2.22 -3.93 17.10
C LEU A 34 3.41 -4.27 18.00
N ASP A 35 3.79 -5.54 18.00
CA ASP A 35 5.02 -6.05 18.60
C ASP A 35 6.06 -6.35 17.51
N GLU A 36 7.34 -6.16 17.82
CA GLU A 36 8.44 -6.38 16.88
C GLU A 36 8.45 -7.81 16.31
N ARG A 37 8.06 -8.81 17.11
CA ARG A 37 7.95 -10.21 16.70
C ARG A 37 6.95 -10.40 15.56
N GLN A 38 5.92 -9.58 15.48
CA GLN A 38 4.93 -9.63 14.39
C GLN A 38 5.50 -9.10 13.08
N LEU A 39 6.53 -8.26 13.13
CA LEU A 39 7.14 -7.63 11.95
C LEU A 39 8.42 -8.34 11.49
N ARG A 40 9.00 -9.23 12.31
CA ARG A 40 10.20 -10.02 11.97
C ARG A 40 10.05 -10.81 10.67
N ASN A 41 8.86 -11.35 10.41
CA ASN A 41 8.53 -11.97 9.14
C ASN A 41 7.61 -11.01 8.35
N PRO A 42 8.10 -10.37 7.27
CA PRO A 42 7.29 -9.48 6.44
C PRO A 42 6.02 -10.12 5.87
N ASP A 43 6.04 -11.44 5.69
CA ASP A 43 4.92 -12.23 5.15
C ASP A 43 4.02 -12.82 6.24
N ALA A 44 4.28 -12.53 7.52
CA ALA A 44 3.34 -12.85 8.60
C ALA A 44 2.07 -11.98 8.51
N ARG A 45 0.95 -12.52 8.98
CA ARG A 45 -0.33 -11.79 9.02
C ARG A 45 -0.43 -10.98 10.30
N ILE A 46 -0.82 -9.72 10.16
CA ILE A 46 -1.18 -8.81 11.25
C ILE A 46 -2.63 -8.35 11.10
N PRO A 47 -3.32 -8.03 12.22
CA PRO A 47 -4.69 -7.50 12.16
C PRO A 47 -4.76 -6.21 11.34
N LEU A 48 -5.76 -6.06 10.47
CA LEU A 48 -5.95 -4.82 9.72
C LEU A 48 -6.28 -3.63 10.62
N ALA A 49 -6.86 -3.88 11.79
CA ALA A 49 -7.05 -2.86 12.82
C ALA A 49 -5.71 -2.24 13.27
N ALA A 50 -4.62 -3.02 13.32
CA ALA A 50 -3.30 -2.50 13.65
C ALA A 50 -2.75 -1.57 12.55
N VAL A 51 -2.95 -1.95 11.29
CA VAL A 51 -2.60 -1.10 10.13
C VAL A 51 -3.41 0.20 10.13
N ALA A 52 -4.71 0.13 10.45
CA ALA A 52 -5.55 1.33 10.57
C ALA A 52 -5.11 2.26 11.71
N ARG A 53 -4.76 1.70 12.88
CA ARG A 53 -4.20 2.47 14.00
C ARG A 53 -2.87 3.11 13.64
N LEU A 54 -1.99 2.42 12.91
CA LEU A 54 -0.75 2.98 12.39
C LEU A 54 -1.03 4.19 11.49
N TRP A 55 -1.89 4.05 10.49
CA TRP A 55 -2.23 5.17 9.60
C TRP A 55 -2.91 6.32 10.32
N LYS A 56 -3.73 6.05 11.34
CA LYS A 56 -4.29 7.10 12.21
C LYS A 56 -3.19 7.84 12.97
N ALA A 57 -2.20 7.12 13.51
CA ALA A 57 -1.05 7.73 14.18
C ALA A 57 -0.22 8.59 13.21
N ILE A 58 0.01 8.11 11.98
CA ILE A 58 0.67 8.87 10.92
C ILE A 58 -0.08 10.16 10.62
N THR A 59 -1.40 10.09 10.43
CA THR A 59 -2.23 11.29 10.17
C THR A 59 -2.14 12.32 11.30
N VAL A 60 -2.04 11.88 12.57
CA VAL A 60 -1.92 12.80 13.72
C VAL A 60 -0.54 13.45 13.79
N GLN A 61 0.51 12.72 13.43
CA GLN A 61 1.91 13.20 13.55
C GLN A 61 2.42 13.92 12.32
N ALA A 62 1.81 13.68 11.16
CA ALA A 62 2.23 14.30 9.91
C ALA A 62 1.76 15.75 9.85
N THR A 63 2.72 16.65 9.62
CA THR A 63 2.44 18.07 9.38
C THR A 63 2.11 18.36 7.92
N GLU A 64 2.53 17.48 6.99
CA GLU A 64 2.32 17.64 5.56
C GLU A 64 1.10 16.86 5.05
N PRO A 65 0.15 17.52 4.36
CA PRO A 65 -1.03 16.86 3.80
C PRO A 65 -0.71 15.75 2.79
N THR A 66 0.44 15.84 2.12
CA THR A 66 0.88 14.92 1.06
C THR A 66 1.71 13.75 1.58
N ILE A 67 1.80 13.56 2.90
CA ILE A 67 2.63 12.52 3.50
C ILE A 67 2.34 11.14 2.92
N GLY A 68 1.07 10.79 2.69
CA GLY A 68 0.68 9.51 2.10
C GLY A 68 1.32 9.28 0.74
N LEU A 69 1.29 10.29 -0.14
CA LEU A 69 1.91 10.24 -1.46
C LEU A 69 3.43 10.05 -1.34
N ARG A 70 4.08 10.81 -0.44
CA ARG A 70 5.53 10.69 -0.20
C ARG A 70 5.92 9.30 0.27
N LEU A 71 5.21 8.76 1.26
CA LEU A 71 5.47 7.42 1.79
C LEU A 71 5.29 6.33 0.72
N GLY A 72 4.26 6.45 -0.12
CA GLY A 72 3.98 5.47 -1.17
C GLY A 72 4.90 5.56 -2.39
N ALA A 73 5.39 6.75 -2.72
CA ALA A 73 6.29 6.97 -3.86
C ALA A 73 7.64 6.26 -3.72
N ASP A 74 8.07 6.01 -2.49
CA ASP A 74 9.31 5.30 -2.16
C ASP A 74 9.18 3.77 -2.22
N CYS A 75 7.98 3.25 -2.48
CA CYS A 75 7.74 1.81 -2.52
C CYS A 75 8.41 1.17 -3.73
N ARG A 76 9.11 0.07 -3.48
CA ARG A 76 9.70 -0.79 -4.49
C ARG A 76 8.85 -2.03 -4.71
N VAL A 77 8.97 -2.64 -5.89
CA VAL A 77 8.25 -3.87 -6.24
C VAL A 77 8.55 -4.99 -5.23
N ARG A 78 9.79 -5.07 -4.71
CA ARG A 78 10.17 -6.04 -3.67
C ARG A 78 9.43 -5.87 -2.34
N ASP A 79 8.94 -4.68 -2.04
CA ASP A 79 8.25 -4.39 -0.78
C ASP A 79 6.87 -5.07 -0.75
N LEU A 80 6.29 -5.35 -1.93
CA LEU A 80 5.03 -6.09 -2.09
C LEU A 80 5.17 -7.61 -1.96
N GLY A 81 6.38 -8.13 -1.72
CA GLY A 81 6.62 -9.57 -1.52
C GLY A 81 6.28 -10.41 -2.75
N LEU A 82 5.63 -11.56 -2.54
CA LEU A 82 5.26 -12.48 -3.62
C LEU A 82 4.39 -11.81 -4.69
N VAL A 83 3.47 -10.93 -4.30
CA VAL A 83 2.61 -10.22 -5.27
C VAL A 83 3.45 -9.31 -6.15
N GLY A 84 4.39 -8.57 -5.57
CA GLY A 84 5.37 -7.78 -6.32
C GLY A 84 6.20 -8.63 -7.28
N CYS A 85 6.69 -9.78 -6.82
CA CYS A 85 7.43 -10.74 -7.65
C CYS A 85 6.59 -11.17 -8.86
N VAL A 86 5.36 -11.65 -8.64
CA VAL A 86 4.46 -12.10 -9.71
C VAL A 86 4.14 -10.96 -10.69
N MET A 87 3.96 -9.74 -10.19
CA MET A 87 3.80 -8.55 -11.03
C MET A 87 5.06 -8.27 -11.88
N ALA A 88 6.27 -8.37 -11.31
CA ALA A 88 7.53 -8.11 -12.01
C ALA A 88 7.79 -9.09 -13.18
N TYR A 89 7.36 -10.34 -13.06
CA TYR A 89 7.47 -11.33 -14.14
C TYR A 89 6.44 -11.14 -15.27
N SER A 90 5.82 -9.97 -15.37
CA SER A 90 4.81 -9.68 -16.40
C SER A 90 5.48 -9.09 -17.63
N THR A 91 5.03 -9.50 -18.82
CA THR A 91 5.53 -8.96 -20.08
C THR A 91 4.94 -7.58 -20.40
N THR A 92 3.85 -7.19 -19.74
CA THR A 92 3.19 -5.90 -19.93
C THR A 92 2.68 -5.33 -18.60
N VAL A 93 2.52 -4.01 -18.53
CA VAL A 93 1.86 -3.31 -17.41
C VAL A 93 0.44 -3.81 -17.21
N SER A 94 -0.30 -4.07 -18.30
CA SER A 94 -1.65 -4.63 -18.25
C SER A 94 -1.66 -5.99 -17.54
N ALA A 95 -0.73 -6.89 -17.89
CA ALA A 95 -0.60 -8.19 -17.23
C ALA A 95 -0.18 -8.06 -15.74
N ALA A 96 0.67 -7.07 -15.41
CA ALA A 96 1.03 -6.78 -14.02
C ALA A 96 -0.18 -6.32 -13.21
N LEU A 97 -1.02 -5.45 -13.78
CA LEU A 97 -2.28 -5.00 -13.18
C LEU A 97 -3.27 -6.15 -12.98
N GLU A 98 -3.42 -7.05 -13.96
CA GLU A 98 -4.26 -8.24 -13.84
C GLU A 98 -3.79 -9.14 -12.70
N ARG A 99 -2.48 -9.32 -12.55
CA ARG A 99 -1.89 -10.08 -11.44
C ARG A 99 -2.11 -9.39 -10.10
N LEU A 100 -1.99 -8.07 -10.03
CA LEU A 100 -2.34 -7.32 -8.82
C LEU A 100 -3.83 -7.50 -8.46
N ALA A 101 -4.73 -7.39 -9.43
CA ALA A 101 -6.18 -7.61 -9.23
C ALA A 101 -6.48 -9.03 -8.71
N ARG A 102 -5.80 -10.03 -9.26
CA ARG A 102 -5.98 -11.44 -8.88
C ARG A 102 -5.38 -11.78 -7.52
N TYR A 103 -4.19 -11.27 -7.22
CA TYR A 103 -3.39 -11.68 -6.07
C TYR A 103 -3.34 -10.66 -4.93
N GLY A 104 -3.91 -9.46 -5.09
CA GLY A 104 -3.88 -8.40 -4.08
C GLY A 104 -4.44 -8.82 -2.71
N ARG A 105 -5.42 -9.74 -2.68
CA ARG A 105 -5.97 -10.31 -1.45
C ARG A 105 -4.95 -11.08 -0.61
N ILE A 106 -3.88 -11.59 -1.22
CA ILE A 106 -2.74 -12.21 -0.50
C ILE A 106 -2.04 -11.17 0.38
N VAL A 107 -1.85 -9.94 -0.14
CA VAL A 107 -1.27 -8.83 0.62
C VAL A 107 -2.19 -8.40 1.74
N SER A 108 -3.49 -8.31 1.47
CA SER A 108 -4.45 -7.84 2.45
C SER A 108 -5.87 -8.27 2.11
N ASP A 109 -6.63 -8.70 3.12
CA ASP A 109 -8.07 -8.93 2.97
C ASP A 109 -8.83 -7.66 2.57
N ALA A 110 -8.22 -6.48 2.79
CA ALA A 110 -8.74 -5.16 2.43
C ALA A 110 -8.34 -4.66 1.05
N LEU A 111 -7.37 -5.29 0.38
CA LEU A 111 -6.89 -4.83 -0.92
C LEU A 111 -7.74 -5.46 -2.01
N VAL A 112 -8.70 -4.70 -2.50
CA VAL A 112 -9.53 -5.08 -3.65
C VAL A 112 -9.15 -4.15 -4.79
N VAL A 113 -8.63 -4.74 -5.87
CA VAL A 113 -8.27 -4.02 -7.08
C VAL A 113 -9.15 -4.52 -8.22
N SER A 114 -9.83 -3.60 -8.89
CA SER A 114 -10.65 -3.90 -10.06
C SER A 114 -10.16 -3.12 -11.27
N LEU A 115 -10.24 -3.77 -12.43
CA LEU A 115 -9.84 -3.22 -13.71
C LEU A 115 -11.08 -3.06 -14.58
N ALA A 116 -11.20 -1.90 -15.23
CA ALA A 116 -12.14 -1.69 -16.32
C ALA A 116 -11.37 -1.15 -17.52
N ARG A 117 -11.80 -1.51 -18.73
CA ARG A 117 -11.15 -1.09 -19.97
C ARG A 117 -12.20 -0.48 -20.88
N ASP A 118 -11.86 0.65 -21.48
CA ASP A 118 -12.59 1.23 -22.60
C ASP A 118 -11.63 1.43 -23.78
N ALA A 119 -12.07 2.15 -24.82
CA ALA A 119 -11.28 2.38 -26.02
C ALA A 119 -10.04 3.26 -25.79
N GLU A 120 -10.06 4.10 -24.74
CA GLU A 120 -9.06 5.15 -24.51
C GLU A 120 -8.13 4.80 -23.34
N ALA A 121 -8.62 4.06 -22.34
CA ALA A 121 -7.90 3.83 -21.10
C ALA A 121 -8.19 2.50 -20.40
N THR A 122 -7.24 2.09 -19.55
CA THR A 122 -7.46 1.11 -18.49
C THR A 122 -7.66 1.85 -17.17
N TRP A 123 -8.84 1.69 -16.58
CA TRP A 123 -9.18 2.18 -15.26
C TRP A 123 -8.76 1.18 -14.20
N VAL A 124 -8.02 1.65 -13.20
CA VAL A 124 -7.62 0.86 -12.04
C VAL A 124 -8.28 1.45 -10.81
N ARG A 125 -9.19 0.70 -10.19
CA ARG A 125 -9.83 1.08 -8.93
C ARG A 125 -9.19 0.30 -7.79
N VAL A 126 -8.67 1.02 -6.80
CA VAL A 126 -8.10 0.46 -5.58
C VAL A 126 -9.04 0.75 -4.41
N ASP A 127 -9.86 -0.24 -4.07
CA ASP A 127 -10.81 -0.11 -2.98
C ASP A 127 -10.12 -0.26 -1.63
N SER A 128 -10.57 0.57 -0.68
CA SER A 128 -10.11 0.57 0.70
C SER A 128 -11.26 0.22 1.63
N GLN A 129 -11.01 -0.61 2.64
CA GLN A 129 -11.97 -0.83 3.72
C GLN A 129 -12.34 0.50 4.42
N PRO A 130 -13.55 0.64 4.97
CA PRO A 130 -14.04 1.90 5.54
C PRO A 130 -13.06 2.56 6.53
N ALA A 131 -12.43 1.77 7.40
CA ALA A 131 -11.48 2.25 8.40
C ALA A 131 -10.23 2.94 7.81
N LEU A 132 -9.80 2.54 6.60
CA LEU A 132 -8.67 3.15 5.90
C LEU A 132 -9.12 4.21 4.90
N ARG A 133 -10.35 4.10 4.36
CA ARG A 133 -10.91 5.05 3.40
C ARG A 133 -11.09 6.44 3.99
N SER A 134 -11.37 6.55 5.29
CA SER A 134 -11.47 7.84 6.00
C SER A 134 -10.12 8.50 6.30
N LEU A 135 -9.00 7.81 6.06
CA LEU A 135 -7.66 8.29 6.34
C LEU A 135 -6.97 8.67 5.03
N ARG A 136 -6.96 9.97 4.70
CA ARG A 136 -6.40 10.48 3.44
C ARG A 136 -4.97 9.98 3.15
N PRO A 137 -4.00 10.01 4.10
CA PRO A 137 -2.66 9.47 3.84
C PRO A 137 -2.63 7.99 3.45
N ALA A 138 -3.54 7.17 3.97
CA ALA A 138 -3.59 5.74 3.64
C ALA A 138 -4.10 5.52 2.21
N VAL A 139 -5.09 6.31 1.77
CA VAL A 139 -5.61 6.27 0.40
C VAL A 139 -4.55 6.77 -0.60
N ASP A 140 -3.94 7.91 -0.30
CA ASP A 140 -2.88 8.50 -1.11
C ASP A 140 -1.69 7.55 -1.27
N SER A 141 -1.26 6.92 -0.18
CA SER A 141 -0.15 5.98 -0.20
C SER A 141 -0.43 4.78 -1.10
N ARG A 142 -1.65 4.24 -1.12
CA ARG A 142 -2.02 3.13 -2.02
C ARG A 142 -1.88 3.49 -3.48
N LEU A 143 -2.35 4.67 -3.89
CA LEU A 143 -2.23 5.13 -5.26
C LEU A 143 -0.77 5.40 -5.65
N ALA A 144 0.00 5.99 -4.74
CA ALA A 144 1.42 6.24 -4.96
C ALA A 144 2.24 4.93 -5.05
N VAL A 145 1.95 3.93 -4.20
CA VAL A 145 2.55 2.58 -4.26
C VAL A 145 2.27 1.92 -5.61
N LEU A 146 1.01 1.96 -6.07
CA LEU A 146 0.64 1.41 -7.37
C LEU A 146 1.47 2.07 -8.48
N LEU A 147 1.51 3.40 -8.51
CA LEU A 147 2.21 4.13 -9.56
C LEU A 147 3.73 3.91 -9.51
N ALA A 148 4.34 3.89 -8.31
CA ALA A 148 5.76 3.64 -8.12
C ALA A 148 6.16 2.24 -8.61
N THR A 149 5.38 1.22 -8.24
CA THR A 149 5.65 -0.17 -8.63
C THR A 149 5.44 -0.42 -10.12
N LEU A 150 4.42 0.19 -10.74
CA LEU A 150 4.24 0.09 -12.18
C LEU A 150 5.35 0.77 -12.97
N ARG A 151 5.86 1.93 -12.50
CA ARG A 151 7.02 2.60 -13.11
C ARG A 151 8.28 1.74 -13.02
N GLU A 152 8.51 1.11 -11.86
CA GLU A 152 9.64 0.19 -11.69
C GLU A 152 9.52 -1.03 -12.61
N ILE A 153 8.34 -1.65 -12.74
CA ILE A 153 8.11 -2.81 -13.63
C ILE A 153 8.25 -2.42 -15.10
N ALA A 154 7.68 -1.28 -15.50
CA ALA A 154 7.74 -0.83 -16.89
C ALA A 154 9.15 -0.37 -17.31
N ALA A 155 10.02 -0.08 -16.34
CA ALA A 155 11.32 0.58 -16.55
C ALA A 155 11.21 1.85 -17.43
N ALA A 156 10.07 2.54 -17.33
CA ALA A 156 9.72 3.68 -18.18
C ALA A 156 8.89 4.71 -17.40
N PRO A 157 8.92 5.99 -17.80
CA PRO A 157 8.01 6.99 -17.27
C PRO A 157 6.56 6.56 -17.55
N LEU A 158 5.77 6.43 -16.49
CA LEU A 158 4.34 6.16 -16.56
C LEU A 158 3.60 7.30 -15.87
N ALA A 159 2.74 7.99 -16.61
CA ALA A 159 1.86 9.03 -16.10
C ALA A 159 0.40 8.60 -16.30
N PRO A 160 -0.44 8.58 -15.25
CA PRO A 160 -1.85 8.30 -15.41
C PRO A 160 -2.53 9.44 -16.19
N LEU A 161 -3.49 9.11 -17.05
CA LEU A 161 -4.30 10.09 -17.78
C LEU A 161 -5.19 10.90 -16.82
N VAL A 162 -5.69 10.24 -15.78
CA VAL A 162 -6.54 10.84 -14.75
C VAL A 162 -6.33 10.12 -13.41
N VAL A 163 -6.46 10.85 -12.31
CA VAL A 163 -6.47 10.29 -10.95
C VAL A 163 -7.67 10.84 -10.22
N GLN A 164 -8.46 9.96 -9.59
CA GLN A 164 -9.63 10.33 -8.82
C GLN A 164 -9.45 9.87 -7.37
N PHE A 165 -9.71 10.78 -6.43
CA PHE A 165 -9.77 10.50 -5.00
C PHE A 165 -11.24 10.43 -4.57
N PRO A 166 -11.57 9.66 -3.52
CA PRO A 166 -12.91 9.64 -2.94
C PRO A 166 -13.32 11.01 -2.37
#